data_AF-A0A5C6E279-F1
#
_entry.id   AF-A0A5C6E279-F1
#
_cell.length_a   1.000
_cell.length_b   1.000
_cell.length_c   1.000
_cell.angle_alpha   90.00
_cell.angle_beta   90.00
_cell.angle_gamma   90.00
#
_symmetry.space_group_name_H-M   'P 1'
#
loop_
_entity.id
_entity.type
_entity.pdbx_description
1 polymer ?
#
loop_
_entity_poly.entity_id
_entity_poly.type
_entity_poly.pdbx_seq_one_letter_code
_entity_poly.pdbx_strand_id
1 'polypeptide(L)'
;MNLLSKRVSFSLGWLAVAVVMTSSGCSDDGAANEILTRKACLAEIASRYRSFHQQHGTSPPSQEAFVEFLSKEAARDEAETNRSGETLLRLLAGDFIVLYGGNLSDDPSADAKYILSFEAGVPGSGGYVAYGDGNVQHVTAKVYAETATIPMP
;
A
#
# COMPACT_ATOMS: atom_id res chain seq x y z
N MET A 1 14.34 -47.38 -48.88
CA MET A 1 14.10 -46.12 -49.60
C MET A 1 13.40 -45.16 -48.65
N ASN A 2 14.18 -44.33 -47.95
CA ASN A 2 13.73 -43.10 -47.30
C ASN A 2 13.88 -41.98 -48.33
N LEU A 3 12.95 -41.01 -48.37
CA LEU A 3 13.25 -39.58 -48.25
C LEU A 3 12.01 -38.69 -48.47
N LEU A 4 11.90 -37.74 -47.55
CA LEU A 4 11.09 -36.53 -47.52
C LEU A 4 11.00 -35.79 -48.87
N SER A 5 9.87 -35.12 -49.11
CA SER A 5 9.94 -33.69 -49.47
C SER A 5 8.67 -32.89 -49.12
N LYS A 6 8.94 -31.81 -48.38
CA LYS A 6 8.16 -30.60 -48.06
C LYS A 6 7.17 -30.15 -49.14
N ARG A 7 6.01 -29.61 -48.73
CA ARG A 7 5.55 -28.25 -49.11
C ARG A 7 4.65 -27.63 -48.02
N VAL A 8 5.23 -26.70 -47.27
CA VAL A 8 4.54 -25.67 -46.48
C VAL A 8 3.99 -24.64 -47.47
N SER A 9 2.71 -24.31 -47.41
CA SER A 9 2.13 -23.16 -48.12
C SER A 9 1.51 -22.22 -47.09
N PHE A 10 2.16 -21.08 -46.94
CA PHE A 10 1.80 -19.92 -46.14
C PHE A 10 1.16 -18.90 -47.08
N SER A 11 -0.05 -18.42 -46.80
CA SER A 11 -0.58 -17.09 -47.23
C SER A 11 -2.03 -16.97 -46.72
N LEU A 12 -2.38 -16.07 -45.81
CA LEU A 12 -2.41 -14.59 -45.78
C LEU A 12 -3.87 -14.10 -45.95
N GLY A 13 -4.39 -13.42 -44.91
CA GLY A 13 -5.65 -12.66 -44.91
C GLY A 13 -6.88 -13.54 -44.69
N TRP A 14 -7.64 -13.42 -43.61
CA TRP A 14 -8.32 -12.20 -43.19
C TRP A 14 -8.43 -12.11 -41.66
N LEU A 15 -7.94 -10.99 -41.13
CA LEU A 15 -8.04 -10.57 -39.75
C LEU A 15 -9.43 -9.95 -39.54
N ALA A 16 -10.43 -10.73 -39.13
CA ALA A 16 -11.71 -10.19 -38.69
C ALA A 16 -11.62 -9.86 -37.20
N VAL A 17 -11.15 -8.64 -36.91
CA VAL A 17 -11.24 -8.02 -35.57
C VAL A 17 -12.70 -7.74 -35.30
N ALA A 18 -13.39 -8.67 -34.64
CA ALA A 18 -14.62 -8.36 -33.94
C ALA A 18 -14.23 -7.67 -32.64
N VAL A 19 -14.28 -6.34 -32.66
CA VAL A 19 -14.23 -5.49 -31.47
C VAL A 19 -15.36 -5.93 -30.55
N VAL A 20 -15.01 -6.75 -29.56
CA VAL A 20 -15.90 -7.03 -28.44
C VAL A 20 -15.99 -5.72 -27.65
N MET A 21 -17.06 -4.97 -27.89
CA MET A 21 -17.53 -3.99 -26.91
C MET A 21 -18.00 -4.78 -25.69
N THR A 22 -17.06 -5.24 -24.87
CA THR A 22 -17.38 -5.56 -23.49
C THR A 22 -17.69 -4.23 -22.85
N SER A 23 -18.97 -3.97 -22.65
CA SER A 23 -19.46 -3.11 -21.58
C SER A 23 -18.70 -3.51 -20.31
N SER A 24 -17.65 -2.76 -20.00
CA SER A 24 -17.02 -2.73 -18.70
C SER A 24 -18.08 -2.18 -17.74
N GLY A 25 -18.98 -3.07 -17.31
CA GLY A 25 -19.74 -2.85 -16.10
C GLY A 25 -18.72 -2.50 -15.02
N CYS A 26 -18.87 -1.31 -14.45
CA CYS A 26 -18.13 -0.87 -13.29
C CYS A 26 -18.34 -1.93 -12.21
N SER A 27 -17.37 -2.83 -12.05
CA SER A 27 -17.41 -3.88 -11.04
C SER A 27 -17.22 -3.19 -9.69
N ASP A 28 -18.30 -3.13 -8.92
CA ASP A 28 -18.31 -2.75 -7.50
C ASP A 28 -17.23 -3.52 -6.72
N ASP A 29 -16.90 -4.74 -7.16
CA ASP A 29 -15.86 -5.58 -6.55
C ASP A 29 -14.46 -4.95 -6.67
N GLY A 30 -14.17 -4.24 -7.76
CA GLY A 30 -12.90 -3.53 -7.93
C GLY A 30 -12.73 -2.38 -6.95
N ALA A 31 -13.78 -1.57 -6.77
CA ALA A 31 -13.76 -0.45 -5.83
C ALA A 31 -13.72 -0.92 -4.37
N ALA A 32 -14.49 -1.96 -4.04
CA ALA A 32 -14.49 -2.56 -2.70
C ALA A 32 -13.13 -3.18 -2.36
N ASN A 33 -12.53 -3.93 -3.30
CA ASN A 33 -11.21 -4.52 -3.10
C ASN A 33 -10.13 -3.44 -2.94
N GLU A 34 -10.19 -2.36 -3.73
CA GLU A 34 -9.25 -1.25 -3.60
C GLU A 34 -9.35 -0.54 -2.23
N ILE A 35 -10.54 -0.41 -1.67
CA ILE A 35 -10.71 0.09 -0.29
C ILE A 35 -10.05 -0.85 0.72
N LEU A 36 -10.25 -2.16 0.58
CA LEU A 36 -9.63 -3.15 1.47
C LEU A 36 -8.10 -3.12 1.38
N THR A 37 -7.55 -3.01 0.17
CA THR A 37 -6.11 -2.88 -0.07
C THR A 37 -5.55 -1.64 0.60
N ARG A 38 -6.15 -0.47 0.40
CA ARG A 38 -5.68 0.79 1.03
C ARG A 38 -5.66 0.72 2.55
N LYS A 39 -6.74 0.18 3.14
CA LYS A 39 -6.80 -0.05 4.59
C LYS A 39 -5.74 -1.03 5.07
N ALA A 40 -5.52 -2.11 4.33
CA ALA A 40 -4.50 -3.11 4.68
C ALA A 40 -3.09 -2.53 4.61
N CYS A 41 -2.77 -1.71 3.60
CA CYS A 41 -1.48 -1.03 3.51
C CYS A 41 -1.26 -0.03 4.65
N LEU A 42 -2.26 0.77 5.00
CA LEU A 42 -2.17 1.70 6.13
C LEU A 42 -1.95 0.98 7.47
N ALA A 43 -2.65 -0.14 7.69
CA ALA A 43 -2.44 -0.98 8.87
C ALA A 43 -1.03 -1.61 8.87
N GLU A 44 -0.56 -2.06 7.70
CA GLU A 44 0.78 -2.61 7.52
C GLU A 44 1.87 -1.57 7.83
N ILE A 45 1.71 -0.34 7.35
CA ILE A 45 2.60 0.78 7.66
C ILE A 45 2.72 0.96 9.18
N ALA A 46 1.59 1.04 9.88
CA ALA A 46 1.59 1.24 11.33
C ALA A 46 2.25 0.06 12.08
N SER A 47 1.93 -1.16 11.67
CA SER A 47 2.53 -2.38 12.21
C SER A 47 4.06 -2.38 12.05
N ARG A 48 4.55 -2.13 10.84
CA ARG A 48 5.99 -2.15 10.53
C ARG A 48 6.73 -1.00 11.15
N TYR A 49 6.10 0.18 11.25
CA TYR A 49 6.69 1.32 11.96
C TYR A 49 6.92 0.99 13.44
N ARG A 50 5.96 0.33 14.08
CA ARG A 50 6.10 -0.16 15.46
C ARG A 50 7.14 -1.27 15.57
N SER A 51 7.20 -2.20 14.61
CA SER A 51 8.26 -3.22 14.58
C SER A 51 9.64 -2.60 14.46
N PHE A 52 9.81 -1.56 13.64
CA PHE A 52 11.06 -0.80 13.56
C PHE A 52 11.41 -0.20 14.92
N HIS A 53 10.46 0.48 15.57
CA HIS A 53 10.65 1.06 16.90
C HIS A 53 11.09 0.02 17.94
N GLN A 54 10.44 -1.14 17.97
CA GLN A 54 10.76 -2.23 18.90
C GLN A 54 12.15 -2.85 18.64
N GLN A 55 12.57 -2.93 17.37
CA GLN A 55 13.88 -3.51 17.01
C GLN A 55 15.05 -2.55 17.24
N HIS A 56 14.82 -1.25 17.06
CA HIS A 56 15.88 -0.23 17.08
C HIS A 56 15.85 0.68 18.32
N GLY A 57 14.79 0.64 19.12
CA GLY A 57 14.56 1.53 20.26
C GLY A 57 14.19 2.96 19.87
N THR A 58 14.03 3.24 18.57
CA THR A 58 13.66 4.54 18.01
C THR A 58 12.79 4.35 16.79
N SER A 59 11.88 5.31 16.54
CA SER A 59 11.07 5.32 15.32
C SER A 59 11.92 5.60 14.07
N PRO A 60 11.49 5.14 12.87
CA PRO A 60 12.23 5.39 11.64
C PRO A 60 12.35 6.91 11.38
N PRO A 61 13.56 7.44 11.19
CA PRO A 61 13.80 8.88 11.11
C PRO A 61 13.42 9.48 9.75
N SER A 62 13.28 8.65 8.71
CA SER A 62 12.95 9.10 7.36
C SER A 62 12.27 8.00 6.54
N GLN A 63 11.75 8.38 5.38
CA GLN A 63 11.19 7.44 4.41
C GLN A 63 12.22 6.43 3.93
N GLU A 64 13.45 6.86 3.66
CA GLU A 64 14.52 5.98 3.17
C GLU A 64 14.83 4.87 4.19
N ALA A 65 14.97 5.22 5.46
CA ALA A 65 15.22 4.25 6.53
C ALA A 65 14.07 3.25 6.67
N PHE A 66 12.82 3.73 6.56
CA PHE A 66 11.65 2.87 6.65
C PHE A 66 11.49 1.94 5.44
N VAL A 67 11.70 2.48 4.23
CA VAL A 67 11.68 1.71 2.97
C VAL A 67 12.78 0.64 2.97
N GLU A 68 13.98 0.97 3.44
CA GLU A 68 15.07 0.00 3.55
C GLU A 68 14.70 -1.15 4.50
N PHE A 69 14.09 -0.83 5.65
CA PHE A 69 13.57 -1.82 6.59
C PHE A 69 12.50 -2.72 5.96
N LEU A 70 11.48 -2.13 5.34
CA LEU A 70 10.41 -2.88 4.67
C LEU A 70 10.94 -3.80 3.57
N SER A 71 11.92 -3.33 2.80
CA SER A 71 12.53 -4.11 1.71
C SER A 71 13.28 -5.34 2.23
N LYS A 72 13.96 -5.22 3.37
CA LYS A 72 14.65 -6.35 4.02
C LYS A 72 13.67 -7.37 4.59
N GLU A 73 12.57 -6.91 5.17
CA GLU A 73 11.53 -7.78 5.74
C GLU A 73 10.72 -8.49 4.65
N ALA A 74 10.36 -7.78 3.57
CA ALA A 74 9.65 -8.38 2.43
C ALA A 74 10.45 -9.51 1.75
N ALA A 75 11.78 -9.43 1.75
CA ALA A 75 12.65 -10.48 1.23
C ALA A 75 12.71 -11.75 2.11
N ARG A 76 12.21 -11.69 3.35
CA ARG A 76 12.26 -12.81 4.30
C ARG A 76 10.97 -13.64 4.31
N ASP A 77 9.85 -13.09 3.85
CA ASP A 77 8.53 -13.69 4.08
C ASP A 77 7.72 -13.81 2.78
N GLU A 78 7.88 -14.94 2.08
CA GLU A 78 7.24 -15.24 0.78
C GLU A 78 5.69 -15.21 0.84
N ALA A 79 5.09 -15.47 2.01
CA ALA A 79 3.64 -15.46 2.20
C ALA A 79 3.07 -14.07 2.48
N GLU A 80 3.81 -13.19 3.17
CA GLU A 80 3.44 -11.79 3.40
C GLU A 80 3.89 -10.83 2.27
N THR A 81 4.68 -11.35 1.31
CA THR A 81 5.28 -10.58 0.21
C THR A 81 4.26 -9.75 -0.57
N ASN A 82 3.00 -10.20 -0.69
CA ASN A 82 2.01 -9.46 -1.47
C ASN A 82 1.56 -8.17 -0.76
N ARG A 83 1.29 -8.19 0.56
CA ARG A 83 0.85 -6.99 1.29
C ARG A 83 2.02 -6.02 1.54
N SER A 84 3.17 -6.55 1.98
CA SER A 84 4.37 -5.73 2.20
C SER A 84 4.89 -5.16 0.88
N GLY A 85 4.84 -5.93 -0.21
CA GLY A 85 5.18 -5.48 -1.56
C GLY A 85 4.25 -4.37 -2.06
N GLU A 86 2.93 -4.57 -1.97
CA GLU A 86 1.96 -3.53 -2.35
C GLU A 86 2.12 -2.25 -1.50
N THR A 87 2.32 -2.40 -0.20
CA THR A 87 2.56 -1.28 0.71
C THR A 87 3.82 -0.50 0.32
N LEU A 88 4.91 -1.20 0.02
CA LEU A 88 6.16 -0.60 -0.43
C LEU A 88 5.97 0.15 -1.76
N LEU A 89 5.30 -0.46 -2.73
CA LEU A 89 5.01 0.17 -4.03
C LEU A 89 4.23 1.47 -3.87
N ARG A 90 3.15 1.45 -3.07
CA ARG A 90 2.30 2.62 -2.84
C ARG A 90 2.98 3.71 -2.02
N LEU A 91 3.82 3.33 -1.04
CA LEU A 91 4.62 4.29 -0.29
C LEU A 91 5.63 5.01 -1.19
N LEU A 92 6.28 4.28 -2.11
CA LEU A 92 7.19 4.86 -3.11
C LEU A 92 6.47 5.72 -4.15
N ALA A 93 5.22 5.36 -4.50
CA ALA A 93 4.37 6.15 -5.38
C ALA A 93 3.86 7.45 -4.73
N GLY A 94 3.94 7.56 -3.39
CA GLY A 94 3.42 8.70 -2.64
C GLY A 94 1.92 8.63 -2.37
N ASP A 95 1.30 7.46 -2.50
CA ASP A 95 -0.13 7.27 -2.18
C ASP A 95 -0.40 7.42 -0.68
N PHE A 96 0.60 7.12 0.14
CA PHE A 96 0.56 7.23 1.59
C PHE A 96 1.64 8.18 2.10
N ILE A 97 1.27 9.01 3.07
CA ILE A 97 2.17 9.87 3.81
C ILE A 97 2.35 9.28 5.19
N VAL A 98 3.60 9.20 5.66
CA VAL A 98 3.95 8.70 6.98
C VAL A 98 4.66 9.80 7.75
N LEU A 99 4.30 9.98 9.01
CA LEU A 99 4.92 10.95 9.90
C LEU A 99 6.13 10.30 10.58
N TYR A 100 7.27 10.37 9.88
CA TYR A 100 8.55 9.83 10.35
C TYR A 100 9.09 10.60 11.55
N GLY A 101 9.95 9.96 12.35
CA GLY A 101 10.62 10.57 13.50
C GLY A 101 9.75 10.74 14.75
N GLY A 102 8.45 10.49 14.68
CA GLY A 102 7.56 10.51 15.84
C GLY A 102 7.77 9.29 16.73
N ASN A 103 8.05 9.49 18.02
CA ASN A 103 8.26 8.38 18.94
C ASN A 103 6.91 7.78 19.36
N LEU A 104 6.73 6.49 19.08
CA LEU A 104 5.62 5.72 19.60
C LEU A 104 5.85 5.40 21.07
N SER A 105 4.75 5.25 21.81
CA SER A 105 4.79 4.68 23.15
C SER A 105 4.98 3.16 23.08
N ASP A 106 5.62 2.60 24.10
CA ASP A 106 5.66 1.15 24.32
C ASP A 106 4.24 0.57 24.52
N ASP A 107 3.30 1.38 25.02
CA ASP A 107 1.87 1.05 25.11
C ASP A 107 1.13 1.60 23.88
N PRO A 108 0.69 0.74 22.93
CA PRO A 108 -0.01 1.19 21.74
C PRO A 108 -1.27 2.01 22.02
N SER A 109 -1.96 1.73 23.14
CA SER A 109 -3.20 2.42 23.47
C SER A 109 -2.99 3.91 23.80
N ALA A 110 -1.79 4.29 24.24
CA ALA A 110 -1.41 5.68 24.45
C ALA A 110 -1.30 6.48 23.12
N ASP A 111 -1.08 5.77 22.00
CA ASP A 111 -0.91 6.35 20.67
C ASP A 111 -2.20 6.37 19.83
N ALA A 112 -3.31 5.81 20.34
CA ALA A 112 -4.57 5.66 19.61
C ALA A 112 -5.23 6.98 19.16
N LYS A 113 -4.80 8.11 19.74
CA LYS A 113 -5.29 9.46 19.39
C LYS A 113 -4.41 10.18 18.36
N TYR A 114 -3.24 9.62 18.02
CA TYR A 114 -2.28 10.26 17.15
C TYR A 114 -2.30 9.63 15.76
N ILE A 115 -2.45 10.45 14.73
CA ILE A 115 -2.26 9.98 13.35
C ILE A 115 -0.78 9.70 13.12
N LEU A 116 -0.49 8.52 12.57
CA LEU A 116 0.84 8.08 12.17
C LEU A 116 1.03 8.13 10.65
N SER A 117 0.03 7.67 9.89
CA SER A 117 0.06 7.69 8.42
C SER A 117 -1.33 7.89 7.82
N PHE A 118 -1.40 8.32 6.58
CA PHE A 118 -2.65 8.65 5.91
C PHE A 118 -2.53 8.62 4.38
N GLU A 119 -3.65 8.50 3.67
CA GLU A 119 -3.67 8.66 2.21
C GLU A 119 -3.35 10.11 1.82
N ALA A 120 -2.56 10.32 0.77
CA ALA A 120 -2.09 11.66 0.38
C ALA A 120 -3.22 12.69 0.13
N GLY A 121 -4.41 12.24 -0.26
CA GLY A 121 -5.59 13.10 -0.45
C GLY A 121 -6.29 13.55 0.84
N VAL A 122 -6.02 12.92 1.98
CA VAL A 122 -6.73 13.17 3.26
C VAL A 122 -6.78 14.65 3.66
N PRO A 123 -5.69 15.44 3.57
CA PRO A 123 -5.74 16.85 3.93
C PRO A 123 -6.77 17.67 3.13
N GLY A 124 -7.05 17.28 1.88
CA GLY A 124 -7.97 18.00 0.99
C GLY A 124 -9.41 17.50 1.05
N SER A 125 -9.62 16.19 1.14
CA SER A 125 -10.95 15.57 0.99
C SER A 125 -11.37 14.65 2.12
N GLY A 126 -10.50 14.40 3.10
CA GLY A 126 -10.64 13.24 3.99
C GLY A 126 -10.28 11.94 3.28
N GLY A 127 -10.43 10.83 3.99
CA GLY A 127 -9.99 9.52 3.55
C GLY A 127 -9.54 8.66 4.73
N TYR A 128 -8.73 7.65 4.46
CA TYR A 128 -8.25 6.73 5.50
C TYR A 128 -6.95 7.22 6.16
N VAL A 129 -6.90 7.08 7.50
CA VAL A 129 -5.73 7.34 8.33
C VAL A 129 -5.44 6.13 9.19
N ALA A 130 -4.16 5.85 9.45
CA ALA A 130 -3.73 4.94 10.49
C ALA A 130 -3.28 5.74 11.72
N TYR A 131 -3.78 5.34 12.88
CA TYR A 131 -3.32 5.85 14.17
C TYR A 131 -2.11 5.07 14.66
N GLY A 132 -1.39 5.61 15.66
CA GLY A 132 -0.20 4.97 16.20
C GLY A 132 -0.47 3.61 16.87
N ASP A 133 -1.72 3.32 17.27
CA ASP A 133 -2.16 2.02 17.76
C ASP A 133 -2.38 0.97 16.64
N GLY A 134 -2.27 1.37 15.37
CA GLY A 134 -2.49 0.53 14.19
C GLY A 134 -3.94 0.51 13.70
N ASN A 135 -4.87 1.19 14.36
CA ASN A 135 -6.25 1.28 13.91
C ASN A 135 -6.35 2.17 12.66
N VAL A 136 -7.11 1.71 11.65
CA VAL A 136 -7.33 2.44 10.41
C VAL A 136 -8.78 2.90 10.33
N GLN A 137 -8.98 4.21 10.22
CA GLN A 137 -10.32 4.80 10.17
C GLN A 137 -10.46 5.77 9.01
N HIS A 138 -11.68 5.86 8.50
CA HIS A 138 -12.04 6.93 7.58
C HIS A 138 -12.35 8.20 8.39
N VAL A 139 -11.72 9.32 8.03
CA VAL A 139 -11.93 10.63 8.64
C VAL A 139 -12.28 11.67 7.58
N THR A 140 -12.98 12.72 7.99
CA THR A 140 -13.20 13.89 7.13
C THR A 140 -11.96 14.79 7.14
N ALA A 141 -11.80 15.66 6.13
CA ALA A 141 -10.73 16.66 6.12
C ALA A 141 -10.75 17.55 7.38
N LYS A 142 -11.95 17.89 7.88
CA LYS A 142 -12.12 18.65 9.13
C LYS A 142 -11.57 17.89 10.34
N VAL A 143 -11.96 16.63 10.49
CA VAL A 143 -11.48 15.79 11.60
C VAL A 143 -9.97 15.63 11.50
N TYR A 144 -9.42 15.36 10.31
CA TYR A 144 -7.97 15.30 10.11
C TYR A 144 -7.25 16.58 10.57
N ALA A 145 -7.76 17.76 10.19
CA ALA A 145 -7.16 19.04 10.58
C ALA A 145 -7.23 19.34 12.09
N GLU A 146 -8.16 18.70 12.81
CA GLU A 146 -8.36 18.85 14.25
C GLU A 146 -7.64 17.76 15.07
N THR A 147 -7.23 16.66 14.43
CA THR A 147 -6.57 15.52 15.09
C THR A 147 -5.09 15.77 15.30
N ALA A 148 -4.59 15.43 16.48
CA ALA A 148 -3.17 15.50 16.79
C ALA A 148 -2.38 14.47 15.97
N THR A 149 -1.23 14.88 15.46
CA THR A 149 -0.25 13.96 14.86
C THR A 149 0.65 13.37 15.93
N ILE A 150 1.35 12.29 15.59
CA ILE A 150 2.38 11.73 16.48
C ILE A 150 3.38 12.83 16.92
N PRO A 151 3.70 12.92 18.22
CA PRO A 151 4.64 13.93 18.71
C PRO A 151 6.03 13.73 18.09
N MET A 152 6.57 14.81 17.54
CA MET A 152 7.91 14.88 16.99
C MET A 152 8.89 15.37 18.06
N PRO A 153 10.12 14.82 18.13
CA PRO A 153 11.17 15.32 19.01
C PRO A 153 11.62 16.75 18.67
#